data_AF-A0A1H3RAD2-F1
#
_entry.id   AF-A0A1H3RAD2-F1
#
_cell.length_a   1.000
_cell.length_b   1.000
_cell.length_c   1.000
_cell.angle_alpha   90.00
_cell.angle_beta   90.00
_cell.angle_gamma   90.00
#
_symmetry.space_group_name_H-M   'P 1'
#
loop_
_entity.id
_entity.type
_entity.pdbx_description
1 polymer ?
#
loop_
_entity_poly.entity_id
_entity_poly.type
_entity_poly.pdbx_seq_one_letter_code
_entity_poly.pdbx_strand_id
1 'polypeptide(L)'
;MRRVDLPALPTLLPAASSEAAYGLSRVDDHGRLRDAKVFAEMGWTPGTAIALTLTTEGHLLLAQAAEAPAGSAVVVALDSKGRLSIPLALREALFATAGSPVLLRADIDGGTATVYSQSALDRVLGVPSAAAA
;
A
#
# COMPACT_ATOMS: atom_id res chain seq x y z
N MET A 1 -44.18 9.00 24.79
CA MET A 1 -42.85 8.60 24.30
C MET A 1 -42.90 8.55 22.79
N ARG A 2 -42.12 9.40 22.08
CA ARG A 2 -42.12 9.45 20.61
C ARG A 2 -41.16 8.37 20.11
N ARG A 3 -41.69 7.38 19.37
CA ARG A 3 -40.88 6.36 18.70
C ARG A 3 -40.17 7.05 17.54
N VAL A 4 -38.84 6.95 17.49
CA VAL A 4 -38.04 7.36 16.34
C VAL A 4 -37.90 6.12 15.47
N ASP A 5 -38.49 6.14 14.28
CA ASP A 5 -38.26 5.10 13.29
C ASP A 5 -36.84 5.27 12.75
N LEU A 6 -35.97 4.35 13.16
CA LEU A 6 -34.62 4.26 12.61
C LEU A 6 -34.68 3.56 11.24
N PRO A 7 -33.98 4.09 10.22
CA PRO A 7 -33.81 3.35 8.97
C PRO A 7 -33.16 2.00 9.24
N ALA A 8 -33.44 1.02 8.38
CA ALA A 8 -32.86 -0.31 8.49
C ALA A 8 -31.34 -0.22 8.63
N LEU A 9 -30.79 -0.90 9.64
CA LEU A 9 -29.35 -0.96 9.84
C LEU A 9 -28.69 -1.62 8.62
N PRO A 10 -27.53 -1.14 8.17
CA PRO A 10 -26.81 -1.77 7.08
C PRO A 10 -26.43 -3.20 7.46
N THR A 11 -26.48 -4.10 6.47
CA THR A 11 -25.98 -5.46 6.64
C THR A 11 -24.50 -5.41 7.07
N LEU A 12 -24.19 -6.08 8.17
CA LEU A 12 -22.80 -6.21 8.61
C LEU A 12 -22.03 -7.00 7.54
N LEU A 13 -20.91 -6.43 7.11
CA LEU A 13 -19.99 -7.14 6.24
C LEU A 13 -19.31 -8.25 7.06
N PRO A 14 -19.03 -9.42 6.45
CA PRO A 14 -18.19 -10.43 7.09
C PRO A 14 -16.88 -9.81 7.55
N ALA A 15 -16.40 -10.19 8.74
CA ALA A 15 -15.06 -9.81 9.17
C ALA A 15 -14.05 -10.31 8.12
N ALA A 16 -13.11 -9.45 7.73
CA ALA A 16 -12.04 -9.85 6.83
C ALA A 16 -11.26 -11.03 7.46
N SER A 17 -10.97 -12.05 6.66
CA SER A 17 -10.37 -13.30 7.12
C SER A 17 -8.86 -13.25 7.33
N SER A 18 -8.20 -12.15 6.97
CA SER A 18 -6.76 -11.94 7.25
C SER A 18 -6.59 -10.71 8.13
N GLU A 19 -5.56 -10.75 8.99
CA GLU A 19 -5.16 -9.60 9.80
C GLU A 19 -4.52 -8.55 8.88
N ALA A 20 -5.38 -7.78 8.21
CA ALA A 20 -4.95 -6.71 7.33
C ALA A 20 -4.71 -5.43 8.14
N ALA A 21 -3.46 -4.98 8.22
CA ALA A 21 -3.11 -3.69 8.78
C ALA A 21 -3.16 -2.62 7.68
N TYR A 22 -3.66 -1.42 8.02
CA TYR A 22 -3.75 -0.29 7.10
C TYR A 22 -2.99 0.90 7.66
N GLY A 23 -2.16 1.51 6.82
CA GLY A 23 -1.41 2.73 7.12
C GLY A 23 -1.66 3.79 6.05
N LEU A 24 -1.73 5.05 6.47
CA LEU A 24 -1.68 6.18 5.55
C LEU A 24 -0.29 6.80 5.66
N SER A 25 0.47 6.73 4.58
CA SER A 25 1.83 7.25 4.53
C SER A 25 1.98 8.28 3.43
N ARG A 26 3.15 8.90 3.36
CA ARG A 26 3.53 9.80 2.27
C ARG A 26 4.87 9.35 1.71
N VAL A 27 4.99 9.42 0.40
CA VAL A 27 6.28 9.29 -0.27
C VAL A 27 7.00 10.62 -0.09
N ASP A 28 8.14 10.64 0.59
CA ASP A 28 8.90 11.88 0.78
C ASP A 28 9.61 12.34 -0.51
N ASP A 29 10.24 13.51 -0.48
CA ASP A 29 10.94 14.11 -1.64
C ASP A 29 12.06 13.22 -2.20
N HIS A 30 12.56 12.29 -1.40
CA HIS A 30 13.57 11.31 -1.80
C HIS A 30 12.96 9.99 -2.29
N GLY A 31 11.63 9.91 -2.42
CA GLY A 31 10.92 8.72 -2.85
C GLY A 31 10.75 7.67 -1.76
N ARG A 32 10.91 8.01 -0.48
CA ARG A 32 10.87 7.03 0.61
C ARG A 32 9.49 6.93 1.23
N LEU A 33 9.04 5.70 1.45
CA LEU A 33 7.86 5.41 2.26
C LEU A 33 8.24 5.34 3.74
N ARG A 34 7.60 6.17 4.56
CA ARG A 34 7.92 6.34 5.99
C ARG A 34 6.92 5.59 6.87
N ASP A 35 6.71 4.30 6.61
CA ASP A 35 5.85 3.47 7.46
C ASP A 35 6.61 2.32 8.10
N ALA A 36 7.66 2.69 8.85
CA ALA A 36 8.53 1.73 9.54
C ALA A 36 7.75 0.87 10.56
N LYS A 37 6.61 1.36 11.06
CA LYS A 37 5.77 0.59 11.98
C LYS A 37 5.12 -0.60 11.28
N VAL A 38 4.46 -0.37 10.15
CA VAL A 38 3.82 -1.45 9.37
C VAL A 38 4.86 -2.45 8.87
N PHE A 39 6.03 -1.98 8.42
CA PHE A 39 7.13 -2.88 8.03
C PHE A 39 7.63 -3.73 9.20
N ALA A 40 7.80 -3.14 10.39
CA ALA A 40 8.20 -3.89 11.58
C ALA A 40 7.13 -4.90 12.04
N GLU A 41 5.84 -4.58 11.91
CA GLU A 41 4.74 -5.51 12.19
C GLU A 41 4.75 -6.73 11.26
N MET A 42 5.21 -6.57 10.02
CA MET A 42 5.46 -7.68 9.08
C MET A 42 6.79 -8.42 9.34
N GLY A 43 7.54 -8.04 10.38
CA GLY A 43 8.87 -8.60 10.65
C GLY A 43 9.97 -8.11 9.71
N TRP A 44 9.70 -7.11 8.85
CA TRP A 44 10.71 -6.53 7.98
C TRP A 44 11.52 -5.49 8.76
N THR A 45 12.83 -5.72 8.83
CA THR A 45 13.77 -4.92 9.63
C THR A 45 14.75 -4.19 8.72
N PRO A 46 15.52 -3.20 9.24
CA PRO A 46 16.57 -2.57 8.47
C PRO A 46 17.48 -3.60 7.78
N GLY A 47 17.69 -3.44 6.47
CA GLY A 47 18.45 -4.39 5.66
C GLY A 47 17.64 -5.53 5.04
N THR A 48 16.39 -5.76 5.44
CA THR A 48 15.50 -6.73 4.77
C THR A 48 15.36 -6.34 3.29
N ALA A 49 15.64 -7.28 2.40
CA ALA A 49 15.48 -7.11 0.97
C ALA A 49 14.01 -7.30 0.57
N ILE A 50 13.42 -6.27 -0.03
CA ILE A 50 12.02 -6.23 -0.44
C ILE A 50 11.97 -6.16 -1.96
N ALA A 51 11.17 -7.04 -2.55
CA ALA A 51 10.82 -7.02 -3.97
C ALA A 51 9.64 -6.08 -4.19
N LEU A 52 9.78 -5.18 -5.16
CA LEU A 52 8.78 -4.21 -5.58
C LEU A 52 8.28 -4.61 -6.96
N THR A 53 6.99 -4.94 -7.05
CA THR A 53 6.35 -5.35 -8.31
C THR A 53 5.22 -4.38 -8.62
N LEU A 54 5.34 -3.66 -9.74
CA LEU A 54 4.25 -2.84 -10.26
C LEU A 54 3.20 -3.74 -10.92
N THR A 55 1.95 -3.62 -10.50
CA THR A 55 0.84 -4.39 -11.08
C THR A 55 0.24 -3.68 -12.28
N THR A 56 -0.49 -4.43 -13.10
CA THR A 56 -1.22 -3.90 -14.26
C THR A 56 -2.29 -2.88 -13.88
N GLU A 57 -2.79 -2.94 -12.65
CA GLU A 57 -3.82 -2.05 -12.12
C GLU A 57 -3.24 -0.73 -11.60
N GLY A 58 -1.91 -0.61 -11.50
CA GLY A 58 -1.21 0.62 -11.12
C GLY A 58 -0.94 0.76 -9.62
N HIS A 59 -0.84 -0.34 -8.88
CA HIS A 59 -0.39 -0.35 -7.47
C HIS A 59 0.91 -1.13 -7.33
N LEU A 60 1.60 -0.94 -6.21
CA LEU A 60 2.89 -1.59 -5.95
C LEU A 60 2.71 -2.71 -4.94
N LEU A 61 3.00 -3.95 -5.36
CA LEU A 61 3.10 -5.09 -4.46
C LEU A 61 4.52 -5.15 -3.88
N LEU A 62 4.58 -5.35 -2.57
CA LEU A 62 5.77 -5.50 -1.76
C LEU A 62 5.75 -6.89 -1.14
N ALA A 63 6.86 -7.62 -1.28
CA ALA A 63 7.07 -8.89 -0.59
C ALA A 63 8.55 -9.02 -0.22
N GLN A 64 8.88 -9.88 0.74
CA GLN A 64 10.28 -10.20 0.98
C GLN A 64 10.88 -10.82 -0.29
N ALA A 65 12.08 -10.39 -0.67
CA ALA A 65 12.67 -10.75 -1.98
C ALA A 65 12.85 -12.27 -2.18
N ALA A 66 12.99 -13.03 -1.09
CA ALA A 66 13.08 -14.49 -1.12
C ALA A 66 11.76 -15.19 -1.46
N GLU A 67 10.62 -14.52 -1.26
CA GLU A 67 9.27 -15.05 -1.47
C GLU A 67 8.66 -14.54 -2.78
N ALA A 68 9.28 -13.53 -3.39
CA ALA A 68 8.84 -12.98 -4.65
C ALA A 68 9.09 -13.95 -5.80
N PRO A 69 8.14 -14.11 -6.74
CA PRO A 69 8.37 -14.90 -7.95
C PRO A 69 9.56 -14.34 -8.74
N ALA A 70 10.36 -15.22 -9.34
CA ALA A 70 11.53 -14.83 -10.12
C ALA A 70 11.12 -14.01 -11.36
N GLY A 71 11.59 -12.77 -11.45
CA GLY A 71 11.39 -11.89 -12.61
C GLY A 71 10.75 -10.54 -12.25
N SER A 72 10.99 -9.53 -13.11
CA SER A 72 10.48 -8.14 -13.15
C SER A 72 10.31 -7.32 -11.86
N ALA A 73 10.65 -7.85 -10.69
CA ALA A 73 10.64 -7.13 -9.44
C ALA A 73 11.94 -6.33 -9.28
N VAL A 74 11.81 -5.08 -8.85
CA VAL A 74 12.96 -4.29 -8.40
C VAL A 74 13.21 -4.62 -6.94
N VAL A 75 14.41 -5.06 -6.59
CA VAL A 75 14.75 -5.37 -5.19
C VAL A 75 15.44 -4.17 -4.54
N VAL A 76 14.94 -3.75 -3.38
CA VAL A 76 15.55 -2.70 -2.56
C VAL A 76 15.63 -3.16 -1.11
N ALA A 77 16.65 -2.72 -0.37
CA ALA A 77 16.73 -2.98 1.06
C ALA A 77 16.04 -1.86 1.84
N LEU A 78 15.42 -2.21 2.98
CA LEU A 78 15.00 -1.21 3.96
C LEU A 78 16.24 -0.47 4.50
N ASP A 79 16.15 0.86 4.60
CA ASP A 79 17.25 1.67 5.13
C ASP A 79 17.46 1.46 6.63
N SER A 80 18.48 2.09 7.22
CA SER A 80 18.80 1.98 8.64
C SER A 80 17.68 2.43 9.59
N LYS A 81 16.67 3.15 9.08
CA LYS A 81 15.48 3.58 9.83
C LYS A 81 14.24 2.75 9.50
N GLY A 82 14.40 1.63 8.78
CA GLY A 82 13.29 0.77 8.36
C GLY A 82 12.42 1.42 7.28
N ARG A 83 12.95 2.35 6.49
CA ARG A 83 12.17 3.01 5.41
C ARG A 83 12.44 2.34 4.07
N LEU A 84 11.41 2.28 3.25
CA LEU A 84 11.50 1.73 1.90
C LEU A 84 11.76 2.85 0.89
N SER A 85 12.81 2.73 0.08
CA SER A 85 13.05 3.68 -1.02
C SER A 85 12.40 3.17 -2.30
N ILE A 86 11.44 3.94 -2.84
CA ILE A 86 10.78 3.60 -4.10
C ILE A 86 11.59 4.21 -5.26
N PRO A 87 12.11 3.39 -6.18
CA PRO A 87 12.82 3.85 -7.38
C PRO A 87 12.01 4.86 -8.20
N LEU A 88 12.69 5.81 -8.85
CA LEU A 88 12.05 6.89 -9.64
C LEU A 88 11.07 6.33 -10.68
N ALA A 89 11.48 5.33 -11.47
CA ALA A 89 10.63 4.73 -12.50
C ALA A 89 9.30 4.17 -11.94
N LEU A 90 9.34 3.58 -10.73
CA LEU A 90 8.13 3.08 -10.07
C LEU A 90 7.26 4.22 -9.52
N ARG A 91 7.86 5.31 -9.02
CA ARG A 91 7.11 6.49 -8.58
C ARG A 91 6.35 7.15 -9.73
N GLU A 92 7.03 7.33 -10.86
CA GLU A 92 6.44 7.89 -12.08
C GLU A 92 5.27 7.02 -12.56
N ALA A 93 5.44 5.70 -12.58
CA ALA A 93 4.39 4.77 -13.00
C ALA A 93 3.19 4.70 -12.03
N LEU A 94 3.41 4.91 -10.72
CA LEU A 94 2.34 4.99 -9.71
C LEU A 94 1.61 6.34 -9.71
N PHE A 95 2.03 7.30 -10.54
CA PHE A 95 1.61 8.71 -10.49
C PHE A 95 1.82 9.34 -9.10
N ALA A 96 2.80 8.85 -8.35
CA ALA A 96 3.07 9.29 -6.99
C ALA A 96 4.04 10.48 -7.02
N THR A 97 3.54 11.69 -6.79
CA THR A 97 4.41 12.85 -6.58
C THR A 97 4.97 12.85 -5.15
N ALA A 98 6.12 13.50 -4.96
CA ALA A 98 6.64 13.77 -3.62
C ALA A 98 5.57 14.45 -2.76
N GLY A 99 5.42 13.95 -1.53
CA GLY A 99 4.39 14.38 -0.60
C GLY A 99 2.99 13.84 -0.90
N SER A 100 2.75 13.05 -1.96
CA SER A 100 1.42 12.45 -2.17
C SER A 100 1.09 11.42 -1.09
N PRO A 101 -0.18 11.41 -0.59
CA PRO A 101 -0.64 10.37 0.31
C PRO A 101 -0.74 9.04 -0.45
N VAL A 102 -0.31 7.98 0.21
CA VAL A 102 -0.47 6.61 -0.28
C VAL A 102 -1.08 5.75 0.81
N LEU A 103 -1.99 4.87 0.42
CA LEU A 103 -2.53 3.86 1.31
C LEU A 103 -1.60 2.64 1.27
N LEU A 104 -1.10 2.24 2.42
CA LEU A 104 -0.39 0.99 2.63
C LEU A 104 -1.36 -0.01 3.24
N ARG A 105 -1.55 -1.15 2.58
CA ARG A 105 -2.28 -2.30 3.10
C ARG A 105 -1.29 -3.43 3.31
N ALA A 106 -1.05 -3.84 4.54
CA ALA A 106 -0.26 -5.02 4.86
C ALA A 106 -1.18 -6.20 5.12
N ASP A 107 -0.85 -7.34 4.54
CA ASP A 107 -1.40 -8.66 4.83
C ASP A 107 -0.35 -9.38 5.68
N ILE A 108 -0.53 -9.33 7.00
CA ILE A 108 0.49 -9.80 7.95
C ILE A 108 0.70 -11.32 7.80
N ASP A 109 -0.39 -12.08 7.72
CA ASP A 109 -0.36 -13.53 7.53
C ASP A 109 0.25 -13.93 6.18
N GLY A 110 0.01 -13.12 5.15
CA GLY A 110 0.51 -13.32 3.79
C GLY A 110 1.93 -12.81 3.54
N GLY A 111 2.56 -12.14 4.51
CA GLY A 111 3.92 -11.59 4.36
C GLY A 111 4.05 -10.54 3.25
N THR A 112 2.97 -9.82 2.97
CA THR A 112 2.79 -9.06 1.73
C THR A 112 2.22 -7.68 2.03
N ALA A 113 2.66 -6.64 1.33
CA ALA A 113 2.07 -5.32 1.45
C ALA A 113 1.79 -4.70 0.08
N THR A 114 0.72 -3.91 -0.01
CA THR A 114 0.35 -3.19 -1.22
C THR A 114 0.33 -1.69 -0.98
N VAL A 115 0.99 -0.94 -1.84
CA VAL A 115 0.96 0.53 -1.86
C VAL A 115 0.02 0.99 -2.96
N TYR A 116 -1.05 1.68 -2.57
CA TYR A 116 -1.97 2.34 -3.48
C TYR A 116 -1.68 3.84 -3.50
N SER A 117 -1.38 4.39 -4.68
CA SER A 117 -1.53 5.83 -4.90
C SER A 117 -3.00 6.22 -4.86
N GLN A 118 -3.29 7.52 -4.70
CA GLN A 118 -4.67 8.00 -4.71
C GLN A 118 -5.40 7.61 -6.00
N SER A 119 -4.77 7.77 -7.17
CA SER A 119 -5.37 7.39 -8.45
C SER A 119 -5.62 5.89 -8.59
N ALA A 120 -4.71 5.05 -8.06
CA ALA A 120 -4.92 3.61 -8.02
C ALA A 120 -6.08 3.23 -7.09
N LEU A 121 -6.18 3.90 -5.94
CA LEU A 121 -7.27 3.70 -4.98
C LEU A 121 -8.62 4.13 -5.56
N ASP A 122 -8.67 5.29 -6.23
CA ASP A 122 -9.87 5.78 -6.91
C ASP A 122 -10.38 4.75 -7.94
N ARG A 123 -9.47 4.17 -8.72
CA ARG A 123 -9.82 3.09 -9.67
C ARG A 123 -10.39 1.86 -8.97
N VAL A 124 -9.79 1.41 -7.86
CA VAL A 124 -10.29 0.26 -7.07
C VAL A 124 -11.67 0.55 -6.49
N LEU A 125 -11.91 1.79 -6.04
CA LEU A 125 -13.18 2.23 -5.48
C LEU A 125 -14.24 2.52 -6.57
N GLY A 126 -13.88 2.42 -7.85
CA GLY A 126 -14.77 2.75 -8.97
C GLY A 126 -15.08 4.24 -9.06
N VAL A 127 -14.26 5.10 -8.44
CA VAL A 127 -14.38 6.55 -8.57
C VAL A 127 -13.94 6.93 -9.99
N PRO A 128 -14.76 7.67 -10.75
CA PRO A 128 -14.38 8.12 -12.07
C PRO A 128 -13.14 9.01 -11.94
N SER A 129 -12.03 8.57 -12.57
CA SER A 129 -10.83 9.37 -12.65
C SER A 129 -11.14 10.64 -13.44
N ALA A 130 -10.95 11.80 -12.83
CA ALA A 130 -10.84 13.05 -13.57
C ALA A 130 -9.51 13.05 -14.33
N ALA A 131 -9.42 12.28 -15.42
CA ALA A 131 -8.30 12.37 -16.33
C ALA A 131 -8.36 13.74 -17.03
N ALA A 132 -7.19 14.39 -17.08
CA ALA A 132 -6.95 15.76 -17.51
C ALA A 132 -7.66 16.15 -18.81
N ALA A 133 -8.26 17.35 -18.78
CA ALA A 133 -8.62 18.12 -19.96
C ALA A 133 -7.37 18.60 -20.72
#